data_AF-A0A2H6N6N9-F1
#
_entry.id   AF-A0A2H6N6N9-F1
#
_cell.length_a   1.000
_cell.length_b   1.000
_cell.length_c   1.000
_cell.angle_alpha   90.00
_cell.angle_beta   90.00
_cell.angle_gamma   90.00
#
_symmetry.space_group_name_H-M   'P 1'
#
loop_
_entity.id
_entity.type
_entity.pdbx_description
1 polymer ?
#
loop_
_entity_poly.entity_id
_entity_poly.type
_entity_poly.pdbx_seq_one_letter_code
_entity_poly.pdbx_strand_id
1 'polypeptide(L)'
;HYYYARIYDAPAIIAIAAAAAAPPSTRHEYSSTKRLKLDNGRVLKQISNNRKCSSPRTSDSEENDKRRTHNVLERQRRNELKLSFFALRDQIPEVANNEKAPKVVILKKATEYV
;
A
#
# COMPACT_ATOMS: atom_id res chain seq x y z
N HIS A 1 -12.41 13.35 10.73
CA HIS A 1 -12.37 14.57 9.91
C HIS A 1 -11.02 15.32 9.99
N TYR A 2 -9.86 14.66 10.15
CA TYR A 2 -8.56 15.34 10.38
C TYR A 2 -7.43 14.93 9.41
N TYR A 3 -7.71 14.18 8.35
CA TYR A 3 -6.65 13.66 7.45
C TYR A 3 -6.68 14.18 6.00
N TYR A 4 -7.63 15.06 5.65
CA TYR A 4 -7.69 15.67 4.30
C TYR A 4 -7.22 17.14 4.25
N ALA A 5 -7.07 17.81 5.40
CA ALA A 5 -6.77 19.25 5.47
C ALA A 5 -5.26 19.59 5.56
N ARG A 6 -4.36 18.75 5.03
CA ARG A 6 -2.91 19.03 4.97
C ARG A 6 -2.30 18.94 3.58
N ILE A 7 -3.08 18.58 2.56
CA ILE A 7 -2.55 18.34 1.22
C ILE A 7 -2.80 19.53 0.27
N TYR A 8 -3.59 20.54 0.67
CA TYR A 8 -4.01 21.62 -0.23
C TYR A 8 -3.83 23.05 0.30
N ASP A 9 -2.95 23.27 1.29
CA ASP A 9 -2.57 24.64 1.71
C ASP A 9 -1.04 24.79 1.73
N ALA A 10 -0.47 25.12 0.57
CA ALA A 10 0.78 25.87 0.45
C ALA A 10 0.95 26.37 -0.99
N PRO A 11 0.98 27.70 -1.23
CA PRO A 11 1.37 28.27 -2.51
C PRO A 11 2.90 28.25 -2.60
N ALA A 12 3.48 27.29 -3.33
CA ALA A 12 4.92 27.27 -3.63
C ALA A 12 5.16 26.83 -5.07
N ILE A 13 4.72 27.70 -5.98
CA ILE A 13 5.19 27.82 -7.36
C ILE A 13 6.61 28.43 -7.29
N ILE A 14 7.58 27.76 -7.94
CA ILE A 14 8.92 28.24 -8.38
C ILE A 14 10.08 28.22 -7.36
N ALA A 15 11.04 27.31 -7.59
CA ALA A 15 12.49 27.38 -7.31
C ALA A 15 13.05 25.94 -7.34
N ILE A 16 14.17 25.52 -7.95
CA ILE A 16 15.33 26.14 -8.57
C ILE A 16 15.99 25.03 -9.43
N ALA A 17 16.51 25.41 -10.59
CA ALA A 17 17.36 24.59 -11.43
C ALA A 17 18.80 24.45 -10.87
N ALA A 18 19.47 23.37 -11.29
CA ALA A 18 20.93 23.20 -11.43
C ALA A 18 21.82 22.99 -10.18
N ALA A 19 22.35 21.77 -10.07
CA ALA A 19 23.75 21.42 -9.73
C ALA A 19 23.92 19.88 -9.85
N ALA A 20 24.50 19.35 -10.93
CA ALA A 20 25.92 19.05 -11.12
C ALA A 20 26.45 17.75 -10.44
N ALA A 21 26.76 16.77 -11.29
CA ALA A 21 27.89 15.82 -11.26
C ALA A 21 28.11 14.80 -10.09
N ALA A 22 27.96 13.52 -10.46
CA ALA A 22 28.74 12.30 -10.12
C ALA A 22 28.60 11.60 -8.73
N PRO A 23 28.53 10.23 -8.71
CA PRO A 23 28.64 9.41 -7.50
C PRO A 23 30.08 8.90 -7.25
N PRO A 24 30.43 8.55 -6.00
CA PRO A 24 31.17 7.30 -5.81
C PRO A 24 30.74 6.45 -4.60
N SER A 25 30.88 5.14 -4.84
CA SER A 25 30.83 4.00 -3.93
C SER A 25 31.79 4.11 -2.74
N THR A 26 31.34 3.75 -1.53
CA THR A 26 32.14 2.97 -0.56
C THR A 26 31.27 2.17 0.41
N ARG A 27 31.49 0.86 0.39
CA ARG A 27 31.20 -0.18 1.38
C ARG A 27 31.41 0.28 2.84
N HIS A 28 30.48 -0.02 3.75
CA HIS A 28 30.79 -0.13 5.18
C HIS A 28 29.91 -1.20 5.88
N GLU A 29 30.59 -2.20 6.46
CA GLU A 29 30.04 -3.30 7.25
C GLU A 29 29.87 -2.90 8.73
N TYR A 30 28.80 -3.41 9.34
CA TYR A 30 28.52 -3.72 10.75
C TYR A 30 28.82 -2.69 11.87
N SER A 31 27.75 -2.33 12.58
CA SER A 31 27.79 -2.25 14.04
C SER A 31 26.55 -2.90 14.66
N SER A 32 26.81 -3.86 15.53
CA SER A 32 25.85 -4.63 16.30
C SER A 32 25.39 -3.84 17.53
N THR A 33 24.08 -3.71 17.73
CA THR A 33 23.54 -3.49 19.08
C THR A 33 22.36 -4.41 19.33
N LYS A 34 22.57 -5.33 20.26
CA LYS A 34 21.60 -6.30 20.79
C LYS A 34 20.45 -5.55 21.46
N ARG A 35 19.20 -5.92 21.16
CA ARG A 35 18.09 -5.78 22.11
C ARG A 35 17.44 -7.14 22.32
N LEU A 36 17.70 -7.68 23.49
CA LEU A 36 16.98 -8.81 24.07
C LEU A 36 15.59 -8.28 24.49
N LYS A 37 14.52 -8.92 24.01
CA LYS A 37 13.25 -8.89 24.70
C LYS A 37 12.60 -10.26 24.53
N LEU A 38 12.67 -11.04 25.59
CA LEU A 38 11.97 -12.30 25.76
C LEU A 38 10.49 -11.96 25.96
N ASP A 39 9.62 -12.52 25.12
CA ASP A 39 8.21 -12.72 25.46
C ASP A 39 7.83 -14.13 25.00
N ASN A 40 7.49 -14.95 25.97
CA ASN A 40 7.06 -16.33 25.79
C ASN A 40 5.56 -16.34 25.52
N GLY A 41 5.13 -16.85 24.36
CA GLY A 41 3.71 -17.15 24.19
C GLY A 41 3.24 -17.40 22.78
N ARG A 42 3.56 -18.58 22.24
CA ARG A 42 2.70 -19.45 21.39
C ARG A 42 3.54 -20.62 20.88
N VAL A 43 3.42 -21.77 21.55
CA VAL A 43 3.94 -23.05 21.06
C VAL A 43 3.11 -23.43 19.83
N LEU A 44 3.58 -23.02 18.65
CA LEU A 44 3.15 -23.59 17.38
C LEU A 44 4.18 -24.63 16.97
N LYS A 45 3.69 -25.87 16.93
CA LYS A 45 4.36 -27.12 16.62
C LYS A 45 5.42 -26.92 15.53
N GLN A 46 6.67 -27.10 15.94
CA GLN A 46 7.88 -27.04 15.15
C GLN A 46 7.86 -28.19 14.12
N ILE A 47 7.24 -27.97 12.95
CA ILE A 47 7.43 -28.85 11.80
C ILE A 47 8.76 -28.42 11.18
N SER A 48 9.80 -29.19 11.47
CA SER A 48 11.15 -29.04 10.94
C SER A 48 11.17 -29.29 9.43
N ASN A 49 10.87 -28.26 8.63
CA ASN A 49 11.23 -28.28 7.22
C ASN A 49 12.69 -27.85 7.10
N ASN A 50 13.58 -28.78 7.42
CA ASN A 50 14.99 -28.77 7.00
C ASN A 50 15.05 -28.97 5.48
N ARG A 51 14.56 -27.98 4.72
CA ARG A 51 14.89 -27.82 3.31
C ARG A 51 15.96 -26.74 3.29
N LYS A 52 17.23 -27.15 3.28
CA LYS A 52 18.29 -26.27 2.79
C LYS A 52 17.94 -25.95 1.33
N CYS A 53 17.24 -24.84 1.12
CA CYS A 53 17.13 -24.25 -0.20
C CYS A 53 18.40 -23.42 -0.40
N SER A 54 19.33 -23.97 -1.17
CA SER A 54 20.46 -23.22 -1.71
C SER A 54 19.95 -22.32 -2.84
N SER A 55 19.09 -21.35 -2.49
CA SER A 55 18.77 -20.25 -3.40
C SER A 55 19.71 -19.09 -3.06
N PRO A 56 20.39 -18.46 -4.04
CA PRO A 56 21.15 -17.24 -3.78
C PRO A 56 20.24 -16.24 -3.07
N ARG A 57 20.67 -15.72 -1.89
CA ARG A 57 19.87 -14.83 -1.02
C ARG A 57 19.30 -13.59 -1.75
N THR A 58 19.83 -13.28 -2.92
CA THR A 58 19.36 -12.23 -3.83
C THR A 58 18.04 -12.59 -4.52
N SER A 59 17.83 -13.84 -4.93
CA SER A 59 16.63 -14.30 -5.64
C SER A 59 15.36 -14.11 -4.80
N ASP A 60 15.43 -14.42 -3.51
CA ASP A 60 14.30 -14.27 -2.59
C ASP A 60 13.99 -12.78 -2.30
N SER A 61 14.99 -11.89 -2.39
CA SER A 61 14.79 -10.45 -2.22
C SER A 61 14.01 -9.85 -3.39
N GLU A 62 14.44 -10.16 -4.62
CA GLU A 62 13.80 -9.66 -5.84
C GLU A 62 12.33 -10.09 -5.93
N GLU A 63 12.01 -11.31 -5.50
CA GLU A 63 10.62 -11.78 -5.44
C GLU A 63 9.79 -11.04 -4.39
N ASN A 64 10.37 -10.76 -3.22
CA ASN A 64 9.69 -9.98 -2.18
C ASN A 64 9.39 -8.55 -2.62
N ASP A 65 10.29 -7.91 -3.37
CA ASP A 65 10.07 -6.55 -3.89
C ASP A 65 9.00 -6.51 -4.98
N LYS A 66 8.96 -7.51 -5.88
CA LYS A 66 7.85 -7.68 -6.84
C LYS A 66 6.51 -7.87 -6.14
N ARG A 67 6.48 -8.70 -5.08
CA ARG A 67 5.25 -8.92 -4.30
C ARG A 67 4.81 -7.65 -3.55
N ARG A 68 5.76 -6.89 -3.01
CA ARG A 68 5.49 -5.61 -2.32
C ARG A 68 4.90 -4.59 -3.30
N THR A 69 5.55 -4.39 -4.45
CA THR A 69 5.10 -3.43 -5.47
C THR A 69 3.71 -3.80 -6.00
N HIS A 70 3.48 -5.07 -6.33
CA HIS A 70 2.16 -5.58 -6.73
C HIS A 70 1.06 -5.24 -5.71
N ASN A 71 1.30 -5.48 -4.41
CA ASN A 71 0.31 -5.22 -3.37
C ASN A 71 -0.04 -3.74 -3.22
N VAL A 72 0.92 -2.85 -3.44
CA VAL A 72 0.71 -1.40 -3.41
C VAL A 72 -0.21 -0.99 -4.56
N LEU A 73 0.11 -1.44 -5.78
CA LEU A 73 -0.68 -1.11 -6.98
C LEU A 73 -2.11 -1.67 -6.89
N GLU A 74 -2.28 -2.92 -6.44
CA GLU A 74 -3.61 -3.49 -6.29
C GLU A 74 -4.42 -2.81 -5.18
N ARG A 75 -3.77 -2.26 -4.15
CA ARG A 75 -4.46 -1.44 -3.15
C ARG A 75 -4.91 -0.11 -3.76
N GLN A 76 -4.07 0.54 -4.54
CA GLN A 76 -4.43 1.77 -5.24
C GLN A 76 -5.62 1.55 -6.17
N ARG A 77 -5.55 0.53 -7.04
CA ARG A 77 -6.65 0.14 -7.94
C ARG A 77 -7.96 -0.08 -7.18
N ARG A 78 -7.92 -0.81 -6.06
CA ARG A 78 -9.12 -1.05 -5.22
C ARG A 78 -9.66 0.23 -4.58
N ASN A 79 -8.80 1.17 -4.21
CA ASN A 79 -9.22 2.46 -3.67
C ASN A 79 -9.90 3.31 -4.75
N GLU A 80 -9.31 3.40 -5.94
CA GLU A 80 -9.91 4.12 -7.07
C GLU A 80 -11.28 3.54 -7.43
N LEU A 81 -11.39 2.21 -7.54
CA LEU A 81 -12.67 1.55 -7.78
C LEU A 81 -13.70 1.86 -6.67
N LYS A 82 -13.27 1.88 -5.40
CA LYS A 82 -14.13 2.23 -4.28
C LYS A 82 -14.64 3.67 -4.41
N LEU A 83 -13.78 4.61 -4.81
CA LEU A 83 -14.17 6.01 -5.04
C LEU A 83 -15.15 6.12 -6.21
N SER A 84 -14.94 5.40 -7.30
CA SER A 84 -15.89 5.36 -8.43
C SER A 84 -17.27 4.85 -8.00
N PHE A 85 -17.34 3.85 -7.12
CA PHE A 85 -18.62 3.38 -6.55
C PHE A 85 -19.33 4.43 -5.69
N PHE A 86 -18.57 5.25 -4.93
CA PHE A 86 -19.15 6.35 -4.16
C PHE A 86 -19.65 7.46 -5.06
N ALA A 87 -18.85 7.87 -6.05
CA ALA A 87 -19.27 8.85 -7.04
C ALA A 87 -20.54 8.40 -7.77
N LEU A 88 -20.62 7.12 -8.16
CA LEU A 88 -21.82 6.56 -8.79
C LEU A 88 -23.03 6.58 -7.85
N ARG A 89 -22.86 6.15 -6.59
CA ARG A 89 -23.93 6.16 -5.58
C ARG A 89 -24.53 7.56 -5.42
N ASP A 90 -23.68 8.59 -5.37
CA ASP A 90 -24.11 9.96 -5.14
C ASP A 90 -24.94 10.54 -6.30
N GLN A 91 -24.85 9.94 -7.50
CA GLN A 91 -25.67 10.32 -8.66
C GLN A 91 -27.05 9.65 -8.69
N ILE A 92 -27.30 8.65 -7.84
CA ILE A 92 -28.54 7.87 -7.86
C ILE A 92 -29.41 8.31 -6.67
N PRO A 93 -30.53 9.02 -6.90
CA PRO A 93 -31.31 9.63 -5.81
C PRO A 93 -31.77 8.64 -4.73
N GLU A 94 -32.14 7.42 -5.12
CA GLU A 94 -32.65 6.39 -4.19
C GLU A 94 -31.58 5.89 -3.20
N VAL A 95 -30.30 5.88 -3.59
CA VAL A 95 -29.21 5.34 -2.76
C VAL A 95 -28.19 6.40 -2.31
N ALA A 96 -28.31 7.64 -2.76
CA ALA A 96 -27.39 8.74 -2.42
C ALA A 96 -27.27 8.96 -0.90
N ASN A 97 -28.37 8.84 -0.16
CA ASN A 97 -28.39 9.01 1.30
C ASN A 97 -27.95 7.76 2.08
N ASN A 98 -27.69 6.63 1.40
CA ASN A 98 -27.28 5.39 2.05
C ASN A 98 -25.77 5.19 1.92
N GLU A 99 -25.03 5.70 2.91
CA GLU A 99 -23.57 5.64 2.89
C GLU A 99 -23.00 4.23 2.79
N LYS A 100 -23.75 3.23 3.28
CA LYS A 100 -23.35 1.82 3.35
C LYS A 100 -24.01 0.96 2.26
N ALA A 101 -24.55 1.58 1.20
CA ALA A 101 -25.19 0.87 0.10
C ALA A 101 -24.26 -0.24 -0.46
N PRO A 102 -24.73 -1.49 -0.57
CA PRO A 102 -23.94 -2.58 -1.15
C PRO A 102 -23.60 -2.30 -2.62
N LYS A 103 -22.41 -2.74 -3.08
CA LYS A 103 -21.98 -2.57 -4.49
C LYS A 103 -23.01 -3.09 -5.49
N VAL A 104 -23.57 -4.27 -5.24
CA VAL A 104 -24.59 -4.86 -6.12
C VAL A 104 -25.87 -4.03 -6.19
N VAL A 105 -26.25 -3.37 -5.09
CA VAL A 105 -27.43 -2.51 -5.05
C VAL A 105 -27.17 -1.24 -5.84
N ILE A 106 -25.98 -0.61 -5.68
CA ILE A 106 -25.59 0.56 -6.47
C ILE A 106 -25.65 0.25 -7.97
N LEU A 107 -25.14 -0.91 -8.41
CA LEU A 107 -25.17 -1.31 -9.82
C LEU A 107 -26.60 -1.52 -10.34
N LYS A 108 -27.45 -2.25 -9.60
CA LYS A 108 -28.85 -2.48 -10.00
C LYS A 108 -29.63 -1.17 -10.10
N LYS A 109 -29.47 -0.29 -9.11
CA LYS A 109 -30.14 1.00 -9.10
C LYS A 109 -29.60 1.96 -10.17
N ALA A 110 -28.32 1.89 -10.50
CA ALA A 110 -27.77 2.63 -11.64
C ALA A 110 -28.43 2.19 -12.95
N THR A 111 -28.61 0.89 -13.18
CA THR A 111 -29.26 0.39 -14.41
C THR A 111 -30.74 0.70 -14.51
N GLU A 112 -31.42 0.90 -13.38
CA GLU A 112 -32.83 1.35 -13.33
C GLU A 112 -32.97 2.86 -13.56
N TYR A 113 -31.91 3.64 -13.32
CA TYR A 113 -31.92 5.11 -13.34
C TYR A 113 -31.58 5.71 -14.71
N VAL A 114 -30.91 4.97 -15.59
CA VAL A 114 -30.59 5.36 -16.98
C VAL A 114 -31.78 5.08 -17.89
#